data_AF-A0A7S0NU18-F1
#
_entry.id   AF-A0A7S0NU18-F1
#
_cell.length_a   1.000
_cell.length_b   1.000
_cell.length_c   1.000
_cell.angle_alpha   90.00
_cell.angle_beta   90.00
_cell.angle_gamma   90.00
#
_symmetry.space_group_name_H-M   'P 1'
#
loop_
_entity.id
_entity.type
_entity.pdbx_description
1 polymer ?
#
loop_
_entity_poly.entity_id
_entity_poly.type
_entity_poly.pdbx_seq_one_letter_code
_entity_poly.pdbx_strand_id
1 'polypeptide(L)'
;RGAGEGARICLNPFSDCFNLEAAHHFLDFAIEFTPQYGDSFIEYLRLQMLMQSPDDEIERLWQLCINAEPNYGTLWFHCKSSVLLTTRQVMRGATELLARELEEFRPVYEAAMRRSQTLEFRAAATAAVTAALGKTVESAEAAARTMPPLEVAAEASAEPADFVTGSVVLNRMHRSIEALSFDEKRALIYGGDMIVP
;
A
#
# COMPACT_ATOMS: atom_id res chain seq x y z
N ARG A 1 -4.05 15.22 -3.98
CA ARG A 1 -4.16 13.75 -3.92
C ARG A 1 -4.88 13.40 -2.62
N GLY A 2 -5.69 12.33 -2.57
CA GLY A 2 -6.34 11.91 -1.32
C GLY A 2 -5.33 11.33 -0.33
N ALA A 3 -5.64 11.32 0.97
CA ALA A 3 -4.71 10.84 2.01
C ALA A 3 -4.28 9.38 1.80
N GLY A 4 -5.20 8.48 1.41
CA GLY A 4 -4.85 7.08 1.10
C GLY A 4 -3.97 6.90 -0.14
N GLU A 5 -4.00 7.81 -1.11
CA GLU A 5 -3.04 7.82 -2.23
C GLU A 5 -1.66 8.31 -1.75
N GLY A 6 -1.62 9.32 -0.88
CA GLY A 6 -0.39 9.80 -0.26
C GLY A 6 0.32 8.71 0.54
N ALA A 7 -0.44 7.94 1.32
CA ALA A 7 0.08 6.79 2.06
C ALA A 7 0.74 5.75 1.14
N ARG A 8 0.04 5.32 0.07
CA ARG A 8 0.58 4.34 -0.89
C ARG A 8 1.87 4.80 -1.56
N ILE A 9 1.95 6.07 -1.92
CA ILE A 9 3.17 6.66 -2.48
C ILE A 9 4.32 6.62 -1.47
N CYS A 10 4.04 6.84 -0.18
CA CYS A 10 5.05 6.80 0.89
C CYS A 10 5.41 5.37 1.31
N LEU A 11 4.57 4.38 1.03
CA LEU A 11 4.81 2.96 1.29
C LEU A 11 5.43 2.20 0.11
N ASN A 12 5.47 2.80 -1.07
CA ASN A 12 6.08 2.18 -2.25
C ASN A 12 7.62 2.25 -2.15
N PRO A 13 8.34 1.11 -2.11
CA PRO A 13 9.79 1.09 -1.89
C PRO A 13 10.60 1.74 -3.02
N PHE A 14 10.04 1.83 -4.23
CA PHE A 14 10.64 2.50 -5.38
C PHE A 14 10.33 3.99 -5.45
N SER A 15 9.39 4.47 -4.64
CA SER A 15 9.00 5.88 -4.62
C SER A 15 10.10 6.75 -4.05
N ASP A 16 10.23 7.93 -4.62
CA ASP A 16 11.07 9.02 -4.13
C ASP A 16 10.55 9.64 -2.85
N CYS A 17 9.28 9.39 -2.54
CA CYS A 17 8.62 9.80 -1.30
C CYS A 17 8.58 8.69 -0.24
N PHE A 18 9.30 7.56 -0.42
CA PHE A 18 9.26 6.46 0.53
C PHE A 18 9.60 6.93 1.95
N ASN A 19 8.60 6.92 2.83
CA ASN A 19 8.68 7.51 4.16
C ASN A 19 7.57 6.92 5.05
N LEU A 20 7.95 6.03 5.97
CA LEU A 20 7.01 5.32 6.83
C LEU A 20 6.29 6.25 7.82
N GLU A 21 6.97 7.29 8.32
CA GLU A 21 6.37 8.28 9.23
C GLU A 21 5.32 9.14 8.52
N ALA A 22 5.64 9.61 7.31
CA ALA A 22 4.66 10.32 6.49
C ALA A 22 3.47 9.43 6.12
N ALA A 23 3.72 8.15 5.79
CA ALA A 23 2.66 7.18 5.54
C ALA A 23 1.72 7.04 6.73
N HIS A 24 2.27 6.96 7.95
CA HIS A 24 1.49 6.91 9.19
C HIS A 24 0.51 8.09 9.30
N HIS A 25 1.01 9.31 9.12
CA HIS A 25 0.17 10.52 9.18
C HIS A 25 -0.92 10.55 8.10
N PHE A 26 -0.58 10.11 6.89
CA PHE A 26 -1.57 9.97 5.82
C PHE A 26 -2.65 8.94 6.17
N LEU A 27 -2.27 7.82 6.77
CA LEU A 27 -3.18 6.75 7.13
C LEU A 27 -4.09 7.13 8.30
N ASP A 28 -3.56 7.79 9.33
CA ASP A 28 -4.36 8.35 10.43
C ASP A 28 -5.46 9.27 9.90
N PHE A 29 -5.09 10.19 9.00
CA PHE A 29 -6.06 11.08 8.35
C PHE A 29 -7.06 10.28 7.50
N ALA A 30 -6.58 9.31 6.72
CA ALA A 30 -7.45 8.55 5.81
C ALA A 30 -8.51 7.74 6.56
N ILE A 31 -8.15 7.06 7.66
CA ILE A 31 -9.11 6.24 8.41
C ILE A 31 -10.09 7.11 9.23
N GLU A 32 -9.67 8.31 9.67
CA GLU A 32 -10.53 9.24 10.40
C GLU A 32 -11.59 9.86 9.49
N PHE A 33 -11.18 10.36 8.31
CA PHE A 33 -12.07 11.12 7.43
C PHE A 33 -12.74 10.28 6.34
N THR A 34 -12.17 9.11 6.03
CA THR A 34 -12.69 8.20 4.99
C THR A 34 -12.69 6.72 5.41
N PRO A 35 -13.29 6.37 6.56
CA PRO A 35 -13.30 5.00 7.10
C PRO A 35 -14.00 3.96 6.20
N GLN A 36 -14.82 4.39 5.25
CA GLN A 36 -15.49 3.49 4.29
C GLN A 36 -14.52 2.86 3.26
N TYR A 37 -13.31 3.41 3.12
CA TYR A 37 -12.28 2.88 2.21
C TYR A 37 -11.37 1.88 2.93
N GLY A 38 -11.58 0.60 2.66
CA GLY A 38 -10.84 -0.51 3.28
C GLY A 38 -9.36 -0.55 2.90
N ASP A 39 -8.99 -0.02 1.73
CA ASP A 39 -7.59 0.08 1.28
C ASP A 39 -6.72 0.82 2.30
N SER A 40 -7.26 1.86 2.95
CA SER A 40 -6.54 2.60 4.00
C SER A 40 -6.21 1.71 5.19
N PHE A 41 -7.12 0.83 5.62
CA PHE A 41 -6.86 -0.09 6.73
C PHE A 41 -5.85 -1.17 6.37
N ILE A 42 -5.88 -1.67 5.13
CA ILE A 42 -4.93 -2.69 4.65
C ILE A 42 -3.53 -2.09 4.50
N GLU A 43 -3.41 -0.88 3.96
CA GLU A 43 -2.12 -0.17 3.89
C GLU A 43 -1.61 0.21 5.29
N TYR A 44 -2.49 0.53 6.23
CA TYR A 44 -2.09 0.74 7.61
C TYR A 44 -1.58 -0.55 8.24
N LEU A 45 -2.24 -1.68 8.01
CA LEU A 45 -1.77 -2.98 8.47
C LEU A 45 -0.39 -3.30 7.90
N ARG A 46 -0.14 -3.01 6.62
CA ARG A 46 1.18 -3.13 6.00
C ARG A 46 2.23 -2.27 6.69
N LEU A 47 1.92 -1.01 6.98
CA LEU A 47 2.81 -0.11 7.71
C LEU A 47 3.18 -0.71 9.07
N GLN A 48 2.19 -1.18 9.84
CA GLN A 48 2.41 -1.81 11.14
C GLN A 48 3.34 -3.04 11.02
N MET A 49 3.15 -3.88 10.00
CA MET A 49 4.02 -5.04 9.74
C MET A 49 5.45 -4.65 9.36
N LEU A 50 5.62 -3.62 8.54
CA LEU A 50 6.94 -3.08 8.16
C LEU A 50 7.68 -2.47 9.35
N MET A 51 6.95 -1.77 10.23
CA MET A 51 7.48 -1.17 11.45
C MET A 51 7.69 -2.18 12.59
N GLN A 52 7.25 -3.43 12.41
CA GLN A 52 7.26 -4.47 13.45
C GLN A 52 6.55 -4.00 14.73
N SER A 53 5.40 -3.36 14.55
CA SER A 53 4.66 -2.75 15.63
C SER A 53 4.14 -3.80 16.63
N PRO A 54 3.92 -3.40 17.90
CA PRO A 54 3.36 -4.27 18.92
C PRO A 54 1.97 -4.84 18.56
N ASP A 55 1.68 -6.03 19.08
CA ASP A 55 0.41 -6.72 18.82
C ASP A 55 -0.82 -5.88 19.22
N ASP A 56 -0.74 -5.09 20.30
CA ASP A 56 -1.85 -4.24 20.76
C ASP A 56 -2.17 -3.09 19.81
N GLU A 57 -1.19 -2.55 19.09
CA GLU A 57 -1.41 -1.56 18.04
C GLU A 57 -2.12 -2.18 16.83
N ILE A 58 -1.71 -3.40 16.45
CA ILE A 58 -2.35 -4.16 15.37
C ILE A 58 -3.80 -4.52 15.75
N GLU A 59 -4.03 -4.99 16.98
CA GLU A 59 -5.37 -5.29 17.50
C GLU A 59 -6.27 -4.04 17.51
N ARG A 60 -5.73 -2.88 17.90
CA ARG A 60 -6.45 -1.60 17.83
C ARG A 60 -6.85 -1.26 16.40
N LEU A 61 -5.94 -1.40 15.44
CA LEU A 61 -6.24 -1.18 14.02
C LEU A 61 -7.35 -2.10 13.52
N TRP A 62 -7.30 -3.38 13.90
CA TRP A 62 -8.36 -4.34 13.59
C TRP A 62 -9.71 -3.92 14.16
N GLN A 63 -9.75 -3.47 15.41
CA GLN A 63 -10.99 -3.02 16.04
C GLN A 63 -11.55 -1.78 15.34
N LEU A 64 -10.70 -0.82 14.96
CA LEU A 64 -11.11 0.35 14.17
C LEU A 64 -11.70 -0.06 12.83
N CYS A 65 -11.04 -0.98 12.11
CA CYS A 65 -11.55 -1.48 10.84
C CYS A 65 -12.90 -2.20 11.01
N ILE A 66 -13.02 -3.08 12.02
CA ILE A 66 -14.27 -3.80 12.31
C ILE A 66 -15.41 -2.83 12.59
N ASN A 67 -15.17 -1.77 13.35
CA ASN A 67 -16.18 -0.77 13.66
C ASN A 67 -16.55 0.11 12.45
N ALA A 68 -15.60 0.36 11.55
CA ALA A 68 -15.79 1.16 10.35
C ALA A 68 -16.61 0.44 9.27
N GLU A 69 -16.59 -0.90 9.27
CA GLU A 69 -17.20 -1.78 8.25
C GLU A 69 -16.98 -1.28 6.80
N PRO A 70 -15.73 -1.23 6.31
CA PRO A 70 -15.42 -0.66 5.01
C PRO A 70 -16.10 -1.43 3.86
N ASN A 71 -16.44 -0.69 2.80
CA ASN A 71 -17.15 -1.23 1.64
C ASN A 71 -16.65 -0.67 0.30
N TYR A 72 -15.55 0.10 0.29
CA TYR A 72 -14.86 0.55 -0.92
C TYR A 72 -13.38 0.20 -0.86
N GLY A 73 -12.76 0.07 -2.05
CA GLY A 73 -11.32 -0.09 -2.19
C GLY A 73 -10.95 -1.30 -3.06
N THR A 74 -9.99 -1.13 -3.96
CA THR A 74 -9.62 -2.21 -4.88
C THR A 74 -8.90 -3.33 -4.14
N LEU A 75 -8.01 -2.98 -3.22
CA LEU A 75 -7.30 -3.94 -2.38
C LEU A 75 -8.28 -4.60 -1.38
N TRP A 76 -9.23 -3.82 -0.86
CA TRP A 76 -10.31 -4.33 -0.03
C TRP A 76 -11.14 -5.40 -0.75
N PHE A 77 -11.60 -5.12 -1.97
CA PHE A 77 -12.38 -6.09 -2.76
C PHE A 77 -11.56 -7.29 -3.21
N HIS A 78 -10.25 -7.13 -3.42
CA HIS A 78 -9.36 -8.24 -3.67
C HIS A 78 -9.29 -9.21 -2.47
N CYS A 79 -9.21 -8.67 -1.26
CA CYS A 79 -9.25 -9.47 -0.03
C CYS A 79 -10.67 -9.99 0.30
N LYS A 80 -11.72 -9.29 -0.14
CA LYS A 80 -13.12 -9.67 0.06
C LYS A 80 -13.61 -10.56 -1.09
N SER A 81 -13.18 -11.82 -1.07
CA SER A 81 -13.54 -12.82 -2.09
C SER A 81 -15.01 -13.26 -2.10
N SER A 82 -15.84 -12.83 -1.12
CA SER A 82 -17.29 -13.04 -1.10
C SER A 82 -17.99 -11.96 -0.26
N VAL A 83 -19.25 -11.63 -0.61
CA VAL A 83 -20.12 -10.73 0.17
C VAL A 83 -20.40 -11.24 1.57
N LEU A 84 -20.29 -12.55 1.79
CA LEU A 84 -20.52 -13.19 3.09
C LEU A 84 -19.34 -13.02 4.04
N LEU A 85 -18.19 -12.56 3.56
CA LEU A 85 -17.05 -12.30 4.43
C LEU A 85 -17.32 -11.09 5.31
N THR A 86 -17.20 -11.31 6.60
CA THR A 86 -17.17 -10.27 7.62
C THR A 86 -15.88 -9.45 7.50
N THR A 87 -15.90 -8.21 7.98
CA THR A 87 -14.72 -7.33 8.07
C THR A 87 -13.52 -8.03 8.73
N ARG A 88 -13.76 -8.83 9.77
CA ARG A 88 -12.73 -9.62 10.45
C ARG A 88 -12.09 -10.68 9.54
N GLN A 89 -12.89 -11.36 8.71
CA GLN A 89 -12.38 -12.34 7.76
C GLN A 89 -11.59 -11.67 6.62
N VAL A 90 -12.05 -10.51 6.14
CA VAL A 90 -11.32 -9.71 5.14
C VAL A 90 -9.96 -9.27 5.70
N MET A 91 -9.94 -8.75 6.93
CA MET A 91 -8.69 -8.35 7.61
C MET A 91 -7.72 -9.52 7.79
N ARG A 92 -8.23 -10.71 8.14
CA ARG A 92 -7.40 -11.93 8.20
C ARG A 92 -6.78 -12.26 6.84
N GLY A 93 -7.58 -12.25 5.78
CA GLY A 93 -7.09 -12.48 4.41
C GLY A 93 -6.06 -11.43 3.99
N ALA A 94 -6.26 -10.17 4.35
CA ALA A 94 -5.30 -9.10 4.12
C ALA A 94 -3.99 -9.33 4.88
N THR A 95 -4.03 -9.78 6.14
CA THR A 95 -2.81 -10.15 6.89
C THR A 95 -2.05 -11.28 6.21
N GLU A 96 -2.73 -12.34 5.79
CA GLU A 96 -2.10 -13.48 5.11
C GLU A 96 -1.50 -13.07 3.75
N LEU A 97 -2.19 -12.23 2.98
CA LEU A 97 -1.69 -11.67 1.73
C LEU A 97 -0.43 -10.81 1.97
N LEU A 98 -0.51 -9.86 2.91
CA LEU A 98 0.58 -8.94 3.21
C LEU A 98 1.80 -9.67 3.78
N ALA A 99 1.60 -10.65 4.68
CA ALA A 99 2.71 -11.43 5.23
C ALA A 99 3.51 -12.14 4.13
N ARG A 100 2.81 -12.74 3.16
CA ARG A 100 3.44 -13.39 2.01
C ARG A 100 4.18 -12.40 1.12
N GLU A 101 3.54 -11.30 0.73
CA GLU A 101 4.17 -10.30 -0.15
C GLU A 101 5.37 -9.63 0.54
N LEU A 102 5.26 -9.30 1.83
CA LEU A 102 6.36 -8.70 2.58
C LEU A 102 7.53 -9.67 2.78
N GLU A 103 7.27 -10.97 2.90
CA GLU A 103 8.33 -11.99 2.91
C GLU A 103 9.01 -12.08 1.54
N GLU A 104 8.24 -12.21 0.46
CA GLU A 104 8.75 -12.36 -0.91
C GLU A 104 9.59 -11.14 -1.33
N PHE A 105 9.12 -9.93 -1.00
CA PHE A 105 9.76 -8.67 -1.35
C PHE A 105 10.56 -8.04 -0.20
N ARG A 106 10.88 -8.82 0.83
CA ARG A 106 11.71 -8.40 1.97
C ARG A 106 13.00 -7.70 1.53
N PRO A 107 13.79 -8.21 0.55
CA PRO A 107 15.03 -7.54 0.14
C PRO A 107 14.80 -6.14 -0.46
N VAL A 108 13.66 -5.94 -1.13
CA VAL A 108 13.28 -4.66 -1.74
C VAL A 108 12.96 -3.63 -0.66
N TYR A 109 12.15 -4.01 0.33
CA TYR A 109 11.82 -3.15 1.47
C TYR A 109 13.04 -2.86 2.35
N GLU A 110 13.92 -3.83 2.58
CA GLU A 110 15.18 -3.62 3.31
C GLU A 110 16.11 -2.64 2.59
N ALA A 111 16.21 -2.73 1.26
CA ALA A 111 16.94 -1.76 0.45
C ALA A 111 16.32 -0.36 0.56
N ALA A 112 14.98 -0.25 0.50
CA ALA A 112 14.29 1.03 0.61
C ALA A 112 14.47 1.66 2.00
N MET A 113 14.41 0.85 3.07
CA MET A 113 14.67 1.30 4.44
C MET A 113 16.12 1.76 4.65
N ARG A 114 17.12 1.06 4.09
CA ARG A 114 18.51 1.52 4.10
C ARG A 114 18.67 2.84 3.34
N ARG A 115 18.04 2.94 2.17
CA ARG A 115 18.04 4.17 1.36
C ARG A 115 17.42 5.34 2.14
N SER A 116 16.29 5.11 2.83
CA SER A 116 15.60 6.16 3.59
C SER A 116 16.35 6.66 4.82
N GLN A 117 17.34 5.90 5.31
CA GLN A 117 18.22 6.34 6.40
C GLN A 117 19.29 7.33 5.94
N THR A 118 19.55 7.46 4.64
CA THR A 118 20.50 8.43 4.11
C THR A 118 19.98 9.86 4.27
N LEU A 119 20.86 10.79 4.65
CA LEU A 119 20.48 12.19 4.89
C LEU A 119 19.89 12.84 3.63
N GLU A 120 20.52 12.57 2.48
CA GLU A 120 20.14 13.10 1.17
C GLU A 120 18.74 12.66 0.78
N PHE A 121 18.45 11.36 0.87
CA PHE A 121 17.13 10.84 0.55
C PHE A 121 16.07 11.35 1.52
N ARG A 122 16.35 11.35 2.83
CA ARG A 122 15.38 11.81 3.82
C ARG A 122 14.99 13.28 3.61
N ALA A 123 15.95 14.15 3.29
CA ALA A 123 15.68 15.54 2.98
C ALA A 123 14.83 15.69 1.71
N ALA A 124 15.18 14.96 0.65
CA ALA A 124 14.45 14.97 -0.62
C ALA A 124 13.02 14.42 -0.47
N ALA A 125 12.85 13.28 0.20
CA ALA A 125 11.55 12.65 0.44
C ALA A 125 10.63 13.55 1.25
N THR A 126 11.12 14.19 2.31
CA THR A 126 10.33 15.15 3.11
C THR A 126 9.91 16.36 2.26
N ALA A 127 10.81 16.90 1.43
CA ALA A 127 10.48 17.99 0.52
C ALA A 127 9.44 17.56 -0.53
N ALA A 128 9.56 16.35 -1.09
CA ALA A 128 8.63 15.79 -2.06
C ALA A 128 7.23 15.55 -1.46
N VAL A 129 7.15 15.00 -0.24
CA VAL A 129 5.89 14.83 0.51
C VAL A 129 5.24 16.19 0.79
N THR A 130 6.03 17.17 1.26
CA THR A 130 5.55 18.53 1.55
C THR A 130 5.04 19.22 0.29
N ALA A 131 5.76 19.09 -0.83
CA ALA A 131 5.33 19.63 -2.13
C ALA A 131 4.04 18.97 -2.63
N ALA A 132 3.91 17.65 -2.46
CA ALA A 132 2.70 16.89 -2.81
C ALA A 132 1.47 17.31 -1.99
N LEU A 133 1.67 17.70 -0.73
CA LEU A 133 0.66 18.27 0.16
C LEU A 133 0.33 19.74 -0.19
N GLY A 134 1.35 20.53 -0.53
CA GLY A 134 1.27 21.98 -0.78
C GLY A 134 0.91 22.40 -2.21
N LYS A 135 0.78 21.47 -3.17
CA LYS A 135 0.54 21.73 -4.61
C LYS A 135 1.60 22.60 -5.31
N THR A 136 2.84 22.59 -4.86
CA THR A 136 3.94 23.32 -5.52
C THR A 136 4.77 22.37 -6.39
N VAL A 137 4.54 22.42 -7.71
CA VAL A 137 5.11 21.48 -8.71
C VAL A 137 6.61 21.71 -8.92
N GLU A 138 7.07 22.96 -8.86
CA GLU A 138 8.47 23.34 -9.19
C GLU A 138 9.50 22.84 -8.17
N SER A 139 9.10 22.61 -6.90
CA SER A 139 10.00 22.12 -5.85
C SER A 139 10.25 20.61 -5.94
N ALA A 140 9.26 19.85 -6.41
CA ALA A 140 9.32 18.39 -6.49
C ALA A 140 10.27 17.90 -7.60
N GLU A 141 10.28 18.57 -8.76
CA GLU A 141 11.13 18.18 -9.89
C GLU A 141 12.62 18.51 -9.68
N ALA A 142 12.93 19.54 -8.89
CA ALA A 142 14.30 19.92 -8.56
C ALA A 142 14.94 18.94 -7.55
N ALA A 143 14.17 18.47 -6.56
CA ALA A 143 14.62 17.48 -5.57
C ALA A 143 14.82 16.08 -6.17
N ALA A 144 14.07 15.73 -7.22
CA ALA A 144 14.13 14.42 -7.85
C ALA A 144 15.45 14.10 -8.56
N ARG A 145 16.25 15.12 -8.92
CA ARG A 145 17.44 14.95 -9.79
C ARG A 145 18.69 14.41 -9.09
N THR A 146 18.68 14.21 -7.78
CA THR A 146 19.87 13.84 -7.00
C THR A 146 19.60 12.77 -5.94
N MET A 147 18.60 11.90 -6.14
CA MET A 147 18.36 10.85 -5.15
C MET A 147 19.22 9.61 -5.40
N PRO A 148 19.71 8.97 -4.32
CA PRO A 148 20.37 7.68 -4.45
C PRO A 148 19.39 6.67 -5.06
N PRO A 149 19.82 5.88 -6.07
CA PRO A 149 18.97 4.86 -6.65
C PRO A 149 18.63 3.78 -5.61
N LEU A 150 17.51 3.10 -5.81
CA LEU A 150 17.20 1.91 -5.01
C LEU A 150 18.09 0.75 -5.47
N GLU A 151 19.03 0.34 -4.62
CA GLU A 151 19.90 -0.81 -4.88
C GLU A 151 19.21 -2.11 -4.42
N VAL A 152 18.50 -2.74 -5.35
CA VAL A 152 17.86 -4.04 -5.13
C VAL A 152 18.79 -5.16 -5.59
N ALA A 153 18.90 -6.24 -4.82
CA ALA A 153 19.61 -7.44 -5.26
C ALA A 153 18.98 -8.00 -6.55
N ALA A 154 19.81 -8.39 -7.52
CA ALA A 154 19.37 -8.81 -8.87
C ALA A 154 18.36 -9.99 -8.88
N GLU A 155 18.25 -10.72 -7.77
CA GLU A 155 17.36 -11.87 -7.61
C GLU A 155 15.90 -11.46 -7.29
N ALA A 156 15.67 -10.25 -6.78
CA ALA A 156 14.32 -9.75 -6.58
C ALA A 156 13.79 -9.20 -7.91
N SER A 157 13.09 -10.05 -8.66
CA SER A 157 12.35 -9.67 -9.88
C SER A 157 11.17 -8.76 -9.52
N ALA A 158 11.45 -7.52 -9.15
CA ALA A 158 10.51 -6.52 -8.67
C ALA A 158 10.65 -5.24 -9.50
N GLU A 159 9.53 -4.75 -10.03
CA GLU A 159 9.47 -3.51 -10.81
C GLU A 159 8.74 -2.41 -10.04
N PRO A 160 9.01 -1.11 -10.27
CA PRO A 160 8.26 -0.02 -9.64
C PRO A 160 6.73 -0.13 -9.80
N ALA A 161 6.28 -0.67 -10.94
CA ALA A 161 4.86 -0.89 -11.24
C ALA A 161 4.20 -1.96 -10.35
N ASP A 162 4.98 -2.81 -9.67
CA ASP A 162 4.47 -3.84 -8.77
C ASP A 162 3.90 -3.25 -7.46
N PHE A 163 4.24 -2.02 -7.08
CA PHE A 163 3.93 -1.49 -5.75
C PHE A 163 2.92 -0.31 -5.77
N VAL A 164 2.26 -0.07 -6.91
CA VAL A 164 1.41 1.13 -7.12
C VAL A 164 0.09 1.06 -6.33
N THR A 165 -0.60 -0.09 -6.38
CA THR A 165 -1.92 -0.26 -5.74
C THR A 165 -1.85 -0.82 -4.32
N GLY A 166 -0.64 -1.03 -3.81
CA GLY A 166 -0.46 -1.82 -2.61
C GLY A 166 -0.05 -3.24 -2.95
N SER A 167 -0.89 -4.05 -3.59
CA SER A 167 -0.57 -5.46 -3.84
C SER A 167 0.23 -5.69 -5.14
N VAL A 168 1.33 -6.43 -5.02
CA VAL A 168 2.12 -6.90 -6.16
C VAL A 168 1.31 -7.85 -7.04
N VAL A 169 0.60 -8.80 -6.42
CA VAL A 169 -0.28 -9.73 -7.14
C VAL A 169 -1.31 -8.96 -7.96
N LEU A 170 -1.99 -7.99 -7.35
CA LEU A 170 -3.02 -7.20 -8.01
C LEU A 170 -2.48 -6.38 -9.20
N ASN A 171 -1.29 -5.78 -9.06
CA ASN A 171 -0.65 -5.04 -10.14
C ASN A 171 -0.23 -5.95 -11.29
N ARG A 172 0.34 -7.13 -11.00
CA ARG A 172 0.72 -8.11 -12.01
C ARG A 172 -0.50 -8.68 -12.74
N MET A 173 -1.59 -8.96 -12.03
CA MET A 173 -2.87 -9.37 -12.63
C MET A 173 -3.39 -8.30 -13.60
N HIS A 174 -3.38 -7.02 -13.21
CA HIS A 174 -3.79 -5.93 -14.10
C HIS A 174 -2.96 -5.86 -15.39
N ARG A 175 -1.64 -6.05 -15.30
CA ARG A 175 -0.76 -6.00 -16.49
C ARG A 175 -0.90 -7.24 -17.38
N SER A 176 -1.29 -8.37 -16.81
CA SER A 176 -1.51 -9.63 -17.53
C SER A 176 -2.99 -9.91 -17.79
N ILE A 177 -3.84 -8.87 -17.77
CA ILE A 177 -5.29 -9.03 -17.83
C ILE A 177 -5.75 -9.88 -19.00
N GLU A 178 -5.11 -9.78 -20.17
CA GLU A 178 -5.49 -10.56 -21.36
C GLU A 178 -5.32 -12.08 -21.15
N ALA A 179 -4.31 -12.49 -20.39
CA ALA A 179 -3.97 -13.88 -20.11
C ALA A 179 -4.80 -14.50 -18.97
N LEU A 180 -5.52 -13.68 -18.19
CA LEU A 180 -6.38 -14.15 -17.11
C LEU A 180 -7.58 -14.93 -17.64
N SER A 181 -8.00 -15.93 -16.87
CA SER A 181 -9.29 -16.60 -17.07
C SER A 181 -10.45 -15.63 -16.91
N PHE A 182 -11.63 -16.01 -17.41
CA PHE A 182 -12.83 -15.18 -17.25
C PHE A 182 -13.17 -14.91 -15.78
N ASP A 183 -13.00 -15.92 -14.92
CA ASP A 183 -13.28 -15.79 -13.48
C ASP A 183 -12.27 -14.86 -12.78
N GLU A 184 -10.99 -14.94 -13.15
CA GLU A 184 -9.96 -14.01 -12.63
C GLU A 184 -10.18 -12.58 -13.12
N LYS A 185 -10.54 -12.37 -14.39
CA LYS A 185 -10.93 -11.06 -14.93
C LYS A 185 -12.12 -10.48 -14.17
N ARG A 186 -13.13 -11.32 -13.90
CA ARG A 186 -14.31 -10.92 -13.14
C ARG A 186 -13.95 -10.54 -11.71
N ALA A 187 -13.17 -11.36 -11.03
CA ALA A 187 -12.70 -11.09 -9.67
C ALA A 187 -11.88 -9.79 -9.60
N LEU A 188 -11.09 -9.50 -10.64
CA LEU A 188 -10.29 -8.29 -10.74
C LEU A 188 -11.14 -7.02 -10.94
N ILE A 189 -12.18 -7.09 -11.78
CA ILE A 189 -13.01 -5.92 -12.14
C ILE A 189 -14.10 -5.65 -11.10
N TYR A 190 -14.73 -6.70 -10.58
CA TYR A 190 -15.93 -6.61 -9.76
C TYR A 190 -15.72 -7.03 -8.30
N GLY A 191 -14.52 -7.48 -7.93
CA GLY A 191 -14.30 -8.21 -6.68
C GLY A 191 -14.82 -9.65 -6.79
N GLY A 192 -14.63 -10.45 -5.73
CA GLY A 192 -15.00 -11.87 -5.71
C GLY A 192 -16.51 -12.17 -5.81
N ASP A 193 -17.36 -11.16 -6.01
CA ASP A 193 -18.81 -11.34 -5.95
C ASP A 193 -19.56 -10.45 -6.96
N MET A 194 -20.24 -11.10 -7.90
CA MET A 194 -21.52 -10.62 -8.39
C MET A 194 -22.52 -11.76 -8.18
N ILE A 195 -23.68 -11.43 -7.60
CA ILE A 195 -24.86 -12.29 -7.61
C ILE A 195 -25.06 -12.77 -9.05
N VAL A 196 -24.82 -14.07 -9.29
CA VAL A 196 -25.20 -14.73 -10.53
C VAL A 196 -26.71 -14.99 -10.41
N PRO A 197 -27.55 -14.52 -11.35
CA PRO A 197 -28.95 -14.93 -11.41
C PRO A 197 -29.11 -16.45 -11.53
#